data_AF-A0AAW4IPB1-F1
#
_entry.id   AF-A0AAW4IPB1-F1
#
_cell.length_a   1.000
_cell.length_b   1.000
_cell.length_c   1.000
_cell.angle_alpha   90.00
_cell.angle_beta   90.00
_cell.angle_gamma   90.00
#
_symmetry.space_group_name_H-M   'P 1'
#
loop_
_entity.id
_entity.type
_entity.pdbx_description
1 polymer ?
#
loop_
_entity_poly.entity_id
_entity_poly.type
_entity_poly.pdbx_seq_one_letter_code
_entity_poly.pdbx_strand_id
1 'polypeptide(L)' 'MQPYFYSVSEFIAMGKHGVFVWSCWAITVGVVLAFIFYSRRQRQALIKQLTIQQARQAQRTANTSNPTTK' A
#
# COMPACT_ATOMS: atom_id res chain seq x y z
N MET A 1 -31.66 -37.93 5.61
CA MET A 1 -30.54 -37.14 5.03
C MET A 1 -30.24 -36.02 6.02
N GLN A 2 -29.13 -36.09 6.73
CA GLN A 2 -28.75 -35.10 7.74
C GLN A 2 -27.79 -34.09 7.10
N PRO A 3 -28.05 -32.77 7.18
CA PRO A 3 -27.15 -31.76 6.64
C PRO A 3 -25.83 -31.75 7.43
N TYR A 4 -24.71 -31.92 6.70
CA TYR A 4 -23.38 -32.24 7.24
C TYR A 4 -22.60 -31.03 7.83
N PHE A 5 -23.18 -29.83 7.86
CA PHE A 5 -22.47 -28.65 8.36
C PHE A 5 -23.39 -27.83 9.26
N TYR A 6 -23.09 -27.81 10.57
CA TYR A 6 -23.99 -27.24 11.57
C TYR A 6 -23.65 -25.81 12.01
N SER A 7 -22.49 -25.24 11.64
CA SER A 7 -22.21 -23.80 11.84
C SER A 7 -20.90 -23.34 11.20
N VAL A 8 -20.82 -22.07 10.83
CA VAL A 8 -19.57 -21.37 10.43
C VAL A 8 -18.48 -21.57 11.50
N SER A 9 -18.85 -21.72 12.77
CA SER A 9 -17.92 -21.99 13.87
C SER A 9 -17.16 -23.32 13.74
N GLU A 10 -17.75 -24.39 13.22
CA GLU A 10 -17.05 -25.67 12.97
C GLU A 10 -16.10 -25.58 11.78
N PHE A 11 -16.34 -24.67 10.83
CA PHE A 11 -15.43 -24.37 9.72
C PHE A 11 -14.20 -23.59 10.19
N ILE A 12 -14.38 -22.65 11.12
CA ILE A 12 -13.30 -21.93 11.80
C ILE A 12 -12.55 -22.87 12.79
N ALA A 13 -13.30 -23.73 13.48
CA ALA A 13 -12.83 -24.65 14.52
C ALA A 13 -12.62 -26.09 14.00
N MET A 14 -12.34 -26.28 12.71
CA MET A 14 -12.02 -27.58 12.12
C MET A 14 -10.61 -28.03 12.54
N GLY A 15 -10.47 -28.31 13.84
CA GLY A 15 -9.28 -28.72 14.58
C GLY A 15 -7.95 -28.61 13.84
N LYS A 16 -7.52 -29.73 13.24
CA LYS A 16 -6.17 -29.93 12.68
C LYS A 16 -5.95 -29.32 11.28
N HIS A 17 -7.01 -28.94 10.57
CA HIS A 17 -6.92 -28.47 9.18
C HIS A 17 -7.08 -26.95 9.03
N GLY A 18 -7.74 -26.29 9.99
CA GLY A 18 -7.92 -24.83 9.97
C GLY A 18 -6.59 -24.07 9.94
N VAL A 19 -5.57 -24.53 10.67
CA VAL A 19 -4.24 -23.87 10.73
C VAL A 19 -3.62 -23.70 9.34
N PHE A 20 -3.78 -24.67 8.44
CA PHE A 20 -3.23 -24.58 7.08
C PHE A 20 -3.97 -23.54 6.23
N VAL A 21 -5.30 -23.52 6.28
CA VAL A 21 -6.13 -22.58 5.52
C VAL A 21 -5.88 -21.16 6.01
N TRP A 22 -5.90 -20.95 7.33
CA TRP A 22 -5.63 -19.65 7.94
C TRP A 22 -4.19 -19.19 7.71
N SER A 23 -3.21 -20.08 7.72
CA SER A 23 -1.82 -19.72 7.40
C SER A 23 -1.67 -19.27 5.95
N CYS A 24 -2.24 -20.01 4.99
CA CYS A 24 -2.25 -19.58 3.59
C CYS A 24 -2.94 -18.23 3.44
N TRP A 25 -4.12 -18.04 4.05
CA TRP A 25 -4.85 -16.79 3.97
C TRP A 25 -4.07 -15.63 4.63
N ALA A 26 -3.48 -15.86 5.80
CA ALA A 26 -2.66 -14.87 6.50
C ALA A 26 -1.41 -14.50 5.71
N ILE A 27 -0.74 -15.46 5.06
CA ILE A 27 0.41 -15.21 4.20
C ILE A 27 -0.02 -14.40 2.98
N THR A 28 -1.09 -14.81 2.28
CA THR A 28 -1.58 -14.10 1.09
C THR A 28 -1.97 -12.66 1.43
N VAL A 29 -2.79 -12.47 2.47
CA VAL A 29 -3.19 -11.14 2.92
C VAL A 29 -1.98 -10.34 3.40
N GLY A 30 -1.06 -10.96 4.12
CA GLY A 30 0.19 -10.33 4.57
C GLY A 30 1.03 -9.82 3.40
N VAL A 31 1.21 -10.63 2.35
CA VAL A 31 1.94 -10.25 1.15
C VAL A 31 1.22 -9.14 0.38
N VAL A 32 -0.10 -9.23 0.20
CA VAL A 32 -0.90 -8.19 -0.46
C VAL A 32 -0.78 -6.87 0.30
N LEU A 33 -0.93 -6.89 1.63
CA LEU A 33 -0.76 -5.70 2.46
C LEU A 33 0.66 -5.15 2.35
N ALA A 34 1.68 -6.00 2.47
CA ALA A 34 3.08 -5.59 2.33
C ALA A 34 3.33 -4.93 0.96
N PHE A 35 2.75 -5.47 -0.11
CA PHE A 35 2.87 -4.91 -1.45
C PHE A 35 2.16 -3.56 -1.59
N ILE A 36 0.97 -3.41 -0.99
CA ILE A 36 0.26 -2.13 -0.92
C ILE A 36 1.08 -1.11 -0.14
N PHE A 37 1.61 -1.47 1.03
CA PHE A 37 2.44 -0.57 1.83
C PHE A 37 3.72 -0.17 1.09
N TYR A 38 4.37 -1.11 0.43
CA TYR A 38 5.55 -0.86 -0.39
C TYR A 38 5.24 0.12 -1.53
N SER A 39 4.18 -0.16 -2.29
CA SER A 39 3.72 0.70 -3.40
C SER A 39 3.38 2.11 -2.93
N ARG A 40 2.66 2.23 -1.80
CA ARG A 40 2.34 3.54 -1.21
C ARG A 40 3.59 4.30 -0.79
N ARG A 41 4.56 3.65 -0.14
CA ARG A 41 5.83 4.27 0.25
C ARG A 41 6.62 4.75 -0.97
N GLN A 42 6.70 3.94 -2.02
CA GLN A 42 7.39 4.30 -3.25
C GLN A 42 6.73 5.52 -3.92
N ARG A 43 5.39 5.53 -4.00
CA ARG A 43 4.64 6.68 -4.54
C ARG A 43 4.85 7.95 -3.73
N GLN A 44 4.81 7.87 -2.40
CA GLN A 44 5.04 9.02 -1.52
C GLN A 44 6.46 9.59 -1.70
N ALA A 45 7.47 8.73 -1.79
CA ALA A 45 8.85 9.13 -2.00
C ALA A 45 9.02 9.86 -3.34
N LEU A 46 8.40 9.36 -4.41
CA LEU A 46 8.45 9.98 -5.74
C LEU A 46 7.78 11.36 -5.74
N ILE A 47 6.58 11.48 -5.16
CA ILE A 47 5.86 12.76 -5.08
C ILE A 47 6.70 13.78 -4.31
N LYS A 48 7.29 13.41 -3.18
CA LYS A 48 8.14 14.31 -2.39
C LYS A 48 9.31 14.85 -3.21
N GLN A 49 9.97 14.00 -3.99
CA GLN A 49 11.06 14.42 -4.87
C GLN A 49 10.59 15.40 -5.94
N LEU A 50 9.45 15.11 -6.58
CA LEU A 50 8.87 15.98 -7.60
C LEU A 50 8.45 17.34 -7.04
N THR A 51 7.80 17.38 -5.88
CA THR A 51 7.39 18.64 -5.24
C THR A 51 8.61 19.53 -4.93
N ILE A 52 9.70 18.96 -4.42
CA ILE A 52 10.94 19.72 -4.15
C ILE A 52 11.55 20.25 -5.46
N GLN A 53 11.55 19.45 -6.52
CA GLN A 53 12.06 19.89 -7.82
C GLN A 53 11.20 21.01 -8.43
N GLN A 54 9.88 20.88 -8.37
CA GLN A 54 8.94 21.89 -8.84
C GLN A 54 9.11 23.22 -8.09
N ALA A 55 9.24 23.19 -6.76
CA ALA A 55 9.48 24.39 -5.96
C ALA A 55 10.78 25.11 -6.38
N ARG A 56 11.85 24.35 -6.65
CA ARG A 56 13.13 24.91 -7.13
C ARG A 56 13.02 25.49 -8.54
N GLN A 57 12.26 24.87 -9.44
CA GLN A 57 12.04 25.38 -10.80
C GLN A 57 11.21 26.66 -10.81
N ALA A 58 10.18 26.75 -9.95
CA ALA A 58 9.36 27.96 -9.80
C ALA A 58 10.21 29.16 -9.34
N GLN A 59 11.12 28.95 -8.38
CA GLN A 59 12.04 29.99 -7.90
C GLN A 59 13.03 30.47 -8.97
N ARG A 60 13.55 29.57 -9.81
CA ARG A 60 14.45 29.95 -10.92
C ARG A 60 13.73 30.79 -11.97
N THR A 61 12.50 30.43 -12.32
CA THR A 61 11.70 31.15 -13.31
C THR A 61 11.36 32.57 -12.84
N ALA A 62 11.04 32.75 -11.56
CA ALA A 62 10.78 34.07 -10.97
C ALA A 62 12.01 34.97 -10.89
N ASN A 63 13.22 34.41 -10.78
CA ASN A 63 14.46 35.19 -10.73
C ASN A 63 14.97 35.59 -12.13
N THR A 64 14.56 34.88 -13.19
CA THR A 64 14.88 35.26 -14.58
C THR A 64 13.97 36.38 -15.12
N SER A 65 12.83 36.65 -14.48
CA SER A 65 11.91 37.75 -14.85
C SER A 65 12.23 39.10 -14.19
N ASN A 66 13.34 39.22 -13.45
CA ASN A 66 13.92 40.52 -13.09
C ASN A 66 15.10 40.81 -14.03
N PRO A 67 14.87 41.24 -15.29
CA PRO A 67 15.88 41.99 -16.01
C PRO A 67 15.94 43.34 -15.30
N THR A 68 16.85 43.50 -14.34
CA THR A 68 17.15 44.81 -13.76
C THR A 68 17.61 45.71 -14.89
N THR A 69 16.67 46.52 -15.35
CA THR A 69 16.83 47.61 -16.29
C THR A 69 17.96 48.52 -15.84
N LYS A 70 18.71 48.97 -16.84
CA LYS A 70 19.88 49.88 -16.82
C LYS A 70 19.68 51.14 -15.98
#